data_AF-A0A7K5JBK0-F1
#
_entry.id   AF-A0A7K5JBK0-F1
#
_cell.length_a   1.000
_cell.length_b   1.000
_cell.length_c   1.000
_cell.angle_alpha   90.00
_cell.angle_beta   90.00
_cell.angle_gamma   90.00
#
_symmetry.space_group_name_H-M   'P 1'
#
loop_
_entity.id
_entity.type
_entity.pdbx_description
1 polymer ?
#
loop_
_entity_poly.entity_id
_entity_poly.type
_entity_poly.pdbx_seq_one_letter_code
_entity_poly.pdbx_strand_id
1 'polypeptide(L)' 'EQQQRERRAGAAPMPMVFVCGGCRRPVGDTSSWACNDEESGCILLRSAAASVAVDPDRKVSKLPGEYG' A
#
# COMPACT_ATOMS: atom_id res chain seq x y z
N GLU A 1 -8.64 -8.81 -30.10
CA GLU A 1 -8.67 -8.83 -28.61
C GLU A 1 -7.47 -9.54 -27.97
N GLN A 2 -7.11 -10.77 -28.36
CA GLN A 2 -5.94 -11.49 -27.82
C GLN A 2 -4.60 -10.74 -27.99
N GLN A 3 -4.31 -10.23 -29.19
CA GLN A 3 -3.08 -9.47 -29.47
C GLN A 3 -2.94 -8.19 -28.62
N GLN A 4 -4.07 -7.56 -28.22
CA GLN A 4 -4.05 -6.39 -27.34
C GLN A 4 -3.78 -6.77 -25.88
N ARG A 5 -4.23 -7.96 -25.46
CA ARG A 5 -3.95 -8.55 -24.14
C ARG A 5 -2.47 -8.93 -24.00
N GLU A 6 -1.88 -9.51 -25.03
CA GLU A 6 -0.47 -9.87 -25.09
C GLU A 6 0.44 -8.64 -25.13
N ARG A 7 0.07 -7.59 -25.88
CA ARG A 7 0.77 -6.29 -25.84
C ARG A 7 0.73 -5.63 -24.46
N ARG A 8 -0.36 -5.82 -23.70
CA ARG A 8 -0.44 -5.38 -22.29
C ARG A 8 0.37 -6.26 -21.35
N ALA A 9 0.52 -7.56 -21.64
CA ALA A 9 1.34 -8.49 -20.87
C ALA A 9 2.85 -8.26 -21.07
N GLY A 10 3.27 -7.71 -22.21
CA GLY A 10 4.65 -7.28 -22.47
C GLY A 10 5.01 -5.88 -21.96
N ALA A 11 4.02 -5.08 -21.59
CA ALA A 11 4.24 -3.82 -20.88
C ALA A 11 4.44 -4.13 -19.40
N ALA A 12 5.42 -3.49 -18.75
CA ALA A 12 5.55 -3.56 -17.30
C ALA A 12 4.17 -3.21 -16.69
N PRO A 13 3.64 -4.02 -15.75
CA PRO A 13 2.34 -3.77 -15.17
C PRO A 13 2.35 -2.35 -14.56
N MET A 14 1.39 -1.54 -14.99
CA MET A 14 1.20 -0.20 -14.42
C MET A 14 1.00 -0.34 -12.91
N PRO A 15 1.70 0.45 -12.09
CA PRO A 15 1.56 0.36 -10.64
C PRO A 15 0.13 0.68 -10.23
N MET A 16 -0.40 -0.09 -9.28
CA MET A 16 -1.69 0.21 -8.67
C MET A 16 -1.52 1.29 -7.61
N VAL A 17 -2.45 2.23 -7.56
CA VAL A 17 -2.47 3.31 -6.56
C VAL A 17 -3.44 2.94 -5.45
N PHE A 18 -2.99 3.04 -4.20
CA PHE A 18 -3.82 2.89 -3.02
C PHE A 18 -4.40 4.25 -2.63
N VAL A 19 -5.69 4.29 -2.30
CA VAL A 19 -6.40 5.53 -1.94
C VAL A 19 -7.06 5.39 -0.57
N CYS A 20 -7.16 6.50 0.16
CA CYS A 20 -7.92 6.55 1.40
C CYS A 20 -9.41 6.28 1.13
N GLY A 21 -10.00 5.30 1.84
CA GLY A 21 -11.41 4.94 1.66
C GLY A 21 -12.41 6.06 1.97
N GLY A 22 -12.04 7.03 2.81
CA GLY A 22 -12.90 8.18 3.14
C GLY A 22 -12.75 9.34 2.14
N CYS A 23 -11.55 9.94 2.07
CA CYS A 23 -11.34 11.18 1.31
C CYS A 23 -10.88 10.97 -0.13
N ARG A 24 -10.64 9.72 -0.56
CA ARG A 24 -10.18 9.33 -1.91
C ARG A 24 -8.81 9.88 -2.33
N ARG A 25 -8.05 10.49 -1.42
CA ARG A 25 -6.67 10.94 -1.70
C ARG A 25 -5.72 9.74 -1.81
N PRO A 26 -4.72 9.78 -2.71
CA PRO A 26 -3.67 8.76 -2.77
C PRO A 26 -2.90 8.65 -1.45
N VAL A 27 -2.61 7.42 -1.02
CA VAL A 27 -1.82 7.13 0.17
C VAL A 27 -0.51 6.40 -0.15
N GLY A 28 -0.42 5.76 -1.32
CA GLY A 28 0.78 5.08 -1.81
C GLY A 28 0.48 4.32 -3.09
N ASP A 29 1.44 3.52 -3.54
CA ASP A 29 1.31 2.68 -4.73
C ASP A 29 2.21 1.44 -4.65
N THR A 30 2.03 0.51 -5.58
CA THR A 30 2.75 -0.77 -5.59
C THR A 30 4.25 -0.65 -5.87
N SER A 31 4.77 0.50 -6.30
CA SER A 31 6.22 0.70 -6.51
C SER A 31 6.98 0.69 -5.17
N SER A 32 6.31 1.05 -4.08
CA SER A 32 6.87 1.02 -2.71
C SER A 32 6.51 -0.24 -1.93
N TRP A 33 5.91 -1.25 -2.56
CA TRP A 33 5.50 -2.48 -1.89
C TRP A 33 6.66 -3.19 -1.16
N ALA A 34 6.45 -3.55 0.11
CA ALA A 34 7.38 -4.36 0.89
C ALA A 34 6.86 -5.79 1.05
N CYS A 35 5.72 -5.99 1.71
CA CYS A 35 5.12 -7.31 1.92
C CYS A 35 3.63 -7.22 2.28
N ASN A 36 2.96 -8.38 2.22
CA ASN A 36 1.69 -8.60 2.91
C ASN A 36 1.97 -9.05 4.34
N ASP A 37 1.28 -8.45 5.30
CA ASP A 37 1.13 -8.99 6.64
C ASP A 37 -0.28 -9.58 6.75
N GLU A 38 -0.38 -10.89 6.47
CA GLU A 38 -1.65 -11.62 6.51
C GLU A 38 -2.19 -11.77 7.94
N GLU A 39 -1.33 -11.73 8.96
CA GLU A 39 -1.74 -11.84 10.36
C GLU A 39 -2.49 -10.59 10.79
N SER A 40 -1.93 -9.41 10.49
CA SER A 40 -2.58 -8.13 10.77
C SER A 40 -3.62 -7.71 9.72
N GLY A 41 -3.74 -8.47 8.62
CA GLY A 41 -4.62 -8.14 7.50
C GLY A 41 -4.25 -6.82 6.80
N CYS A 42 -2.96 -6.52 6.70
CA CYS A 42 -2.47 -5.26 6.16
C CYS A 42 -1.32 -5.44 5.15
N ILE A 43 -0.98 -4.34 4.46
CA ILE A 43 0.16 -4.29 3.55
C ILE A 43 1.19 -3.30 4.08
N LEU A 44 2.46 -3.62 3.89
CA LEU A 44 3.57 -2.75 4.27
C LEU A 44 4.18 -2.11 3.02
N LEU A 45 4.36 -0.78 3.09
CA LEU A 45 5.02 0.01 2.04
C LEU A 45 6.29 0.64 2.61
N ARG A 46 7.35 0.70 1.79
CA ARG A 46 8.60 1.40 2.12
C ARG A 46 8.43 2.92 2.20
N SER A 47 7.41 3.48 1.53
CA SER A 47 7.11 4.90 1.56
C SER A 47 5.61 5.14 1.34
N ALA A 48 5.13 6.29 1.82
CA ALA A 48 3.76 6.76 1.66
C ALA A 48 3.73 8.09 0.89
N ALA A 49 2.56 8.46 0.38
CA ALA A 49 2.37 9.77 -0.24
C ALA A 49 2.63 10.90 0.77
N ALA A 50 3.20 12.03 0.32
CA ALA A 50 3.53 13.17 1.17
C ALA A 50 2.32 13.80 1.89
N SER A 51 1.10 13.52 1.43
CA SER A 51 -0.14 13.93 2.09
C SER A 51 -0.54 13.08 3.29
N VAL A 52 0.16 11.97 3.55
CA VAL A 52 -0.03 11.12 4.72
C VAL A 52 0.87 11.63 5.84
N ALA A 53 0.27 11.99 6.97
CA ALA A 53 0.98 12.40 8.17
C ALA A 53 0.93 11.28 9.22
N VAL A 54 2.01 11.15 9.98
CA VAL A 54 2.03 10.30 11.17
C VAL A 54 1.54 11.15 12.35
N ASP A 55 0.60 10.61 13.11
CA ASP A 55 0.13 11.24 14.35
C ASP A 55 1.33 11.40 15.32
N PRO A 56 1.57 12.58 15.91
CA PRO A 56 2.67 12.79 16.85
C PRO A 56 2.58 11.90 18.09
N ASP A 57 1.38 11.48 18.50
CA ASP A 57 1.17 10.63 19.65
C ASP A 57 1.48 9.16 19.30
N ARG A 58 2.59 8.65 19.84
CA ARG A 58 2.95 7.24 19.71
C ARG A 58 2.09 6.38 20.63
N LYS A 59 1.14 5.65 20.04
CA LYS A 59 0.34 4.65 20.74
C LYS A 59 1.01 3.29 20.59
N VAL A 60 1.57 2.77 21.68
CA VAL A 60 2.12 1.41 21.72
C VAL A 60 0.97 0.43 21.95
N SER A 61 0.90 -0.61 21.12
CA SER A 61 -0.09 -1.67 21.33
C SER A 61 0.13 -2.36 22.67
N LYS A 62 -0.95 -2.73 23.35
CA LYS A 62 -0.92 -3.54 24.57
C LYS A 62 -1.14 -5.03 24.27
N LEU A 63 -1.38 -5.39 23.01
CA LEU A 63 -1.64 -6.76 22.62
C LEU A 63 -0.32 -7.55 22.55
N PRO A 64 -0.28 -8.79 23.09
CA PRO A 64 0.91 -9.64 22.97
C PRO A 64 1.25 -9.90 21.49
N GLY A 65 2.51 -9.66 21.10
CA GLY A 65 3.00 -9.92 19.75
C GLY A 65 2.89 -8.75 18.78
N GLU A 66 2.20 -7.67 19.13
CA GLU A 66 2.18 -6.44 18.33
C GLU A 66 3.29 -5.49 18.77
N TYR A 67 4.20 -5.15 17.86
CA TYR A 67 5.27 -4.18 18.11
C TYR A 67 4.92 -2.85 17.43
N GLY A 68 4.58 -1.83 18.24
CA GLY A 68 4.47 -0.41 17.83
C GLY A 68 5.48 0.47 18.54
#